data_AF-A0A832LWU3-F1
#
_entry.id   AF-A0A832LWU3-F1
#
_cell.length_a   1.000
_cell.length_b   1.000
_cell.length_c   1.000
_cell.angle_alpha   90.00
_cell.angle_beta   90.00
_cell.angle_gamma   90.00
#
_symmetry.space_group_name_H-M   'P 1'
#
loop_
_entity.id
_entity.type
_entity.pdbx_description
1 polymer ?
#
loop_
_entity_poly.entity_id
_entity_poly.type
_entity_poly.pdbx_seq_one_letter_code
_entity_poly.pdbx_strand_id
1 'polypeptide(L)'
;MDKELCRTLALGSLMRGYFHNLKGTLQSLSLQLQILYMKKDLLVSPQGHPNIEKALQFLQKLQNQIEVALEDLSNNEEGPWDLKEIMEKELLFWEANLFFKHKVTKEILEEKKVFIQCPLNELRGTLCLIEEALYPALKEGDHLRIILTQEDRPQIIFETSQGFEEEALQKLKTRLPYISIGDLEVESHKVILSFNS
;
A
#
# COMPACT_ATOMS: atom_id res chain seq x y z
N MET A 1 4.33 26.82 -3.18
CA MET A 1 4.00 25.41 -3.45
C MET A 1 5.24 24.61 -3.09
N ASP A 2 5.12 23.73 -2.10
CA ASP A 2 6.29 23.06 -1.52
C ASP A 2 6.98 22.15 -2.56
N LYS A 3 8.31 22.24 -2.67
CA LYS A 3 9.08 21.51 -3.69
C LYS A 3 8.94 20.00 -3.53
N GLU A 4 8.70 19.56 -2.30
CA GLU A 4 8.53 18.15 -1.94
C GLU A 4 7.17 17.62 -2.41
N LEU A 5 6.08 18.39 -2.25
CA LEU A 5 4.75 18.07 -2.80
C LEU A 5 4.76 17.91 -4.32
N CYS A 6 5.43 18.85 -5.01
CA CYS A 6 5.56 18.78 -6.46
C CYS A 6 6.31 17.52 -6.89
N ARG A 7 7.33 17.12 -6.12
CA ARG A 7 8.07 15.88 -6.37
C ARG A 7 7.19 14.66 -6.13
N THR A 8 6.44 14.61 -5.02
CA THR A 8 5.57 13.48 -4.67
C THR A 8 4.41 13.31 -5.66
N LEU A 9 3.72 14.40 -6.05
CA LEU A 9 2.66 14.35 -7.06
C LEU A 9 3.21 14.05 -8.46
N ALA A 10 4.36 14.63 -8.82
CA ALA A 10 5.04 14.28 -10.07
C ALA A 10 5.48 12.81 -10.05
N LEU A 11 5.95 12.29 -8.93
CA LEU A 11 6.29 10.87 -8.73
C LEU A 11 5.04 10.00 -8.87
N GLY A 12 3.90 10.34 -8.26
CA GLY A 12 2.65 9.58 -8.42
C GLY A 12 2.17 9.50 -9.87
N SER A 13 2.14 10.65 -10.57
CA SER A 13 1.77 10.72 -12.00
C SER A 13 2.79 9.99 -12.90
N LEU A 14 4.09 10.17 -12.62
CA LEU A 14 5.18 9.48 -13.31
C LEU A 14 5.13 7.97 -13.07
N MET A 15 4.86 7.51 -11.85
CA MET A 15 4.71 6.10 -11.49
C MET A 15 3.50 5.49 -12.19
N ARG A 16 2.36 6.19 -12.25
CA ARG A 16 1.22 5.77 -13.07
C ARG A 16 1.62 5.61 -14.54
N GLY A 17 2.40 6.55 -15.08
CA GLY A 17 2.96 6.46 -16.43
C GLY A 17 3.91 5.27 -16.63
N TYR A 18 4.81 5.01 -15.66
CA TYR A 18 5.72 3.85 -15.69
C TYR A 18 4.95 2.53 -15.64
N PHE A 19 3.98 2.38 -14.74
CA PHE A 19 3.17 1.16 -14.66
C PHE A 19 2.34 0.95 -15.93
N HIS A 20 1.78 2.02 -16.52
CA HIS A 20 1.09 1.92 -17.81
C HIS A 20 2.01 1.42 -18.93
N ASN A 21 3.22 1.97 -19.04
CA ASN A 21 4.21 1.54 -20.02
C ASN A 21 4.70 0.11 -19.78
N LEU A 22 4.90 -0.26 -18.50
CA LEU A 22 5.30 -1.60 -18.10
C LEU A 22 4.21 -2.62 -18.43
N LYS A 23 2.93 -2.30 -18.19
CA LYS A 23 1.78 -3.13 -18.59
C LYS A 23 1.79 -3.41 -20.10
N GLY A 24 1.95 -2.38 -20.94
CA GLY A 24 2.01 -2.56 -22.39
C GLY A 24 3.22 -3.40 -22.85
N THR A 25 4.37 -3.22 -22.21
CA THR A 25 5.58 -4.00 -22.51
C THR A 25 5.41 -5.48 -22.11
N LEU A 26 4.80 -5.74 -20.95
CA LEU A 26 4.53 -7.11 -20.48
C LEU A 26 3.49 -7.82 -21.32
N GLN A 27 2.43 -7.12 -21.76
CA GLN A 27 1.47 -7.67 -22.71
C GLN A 27 2.15 -8.08 -24.02
N SER A 28 3.07 -7.24 -24.53
CA SER A 28 3.85 -7.56 -25.72
C SER A 28 4.76 -8.77 -25.52
N LEU A 29 5.45 -8.85 -24.38
CA LEU A 29 6.28 -10.01 -24.03
C LEU A 29 5.43 -11.29 -23.87
N SER A 30 4.24 -11.17 -23.29
CA SER A 30 3.29 -12.28 -23.11
C SER A 30 2.87 -12.84 -24.45
N LEU A 31 2.54 -11.98 -25.41
CA LEU A 31 2.21 -12.39 -26.77
C LEU A 31 3.36 -13.15 -27.44
N GLN A 32 4.60 -12.66 -27.32
CA GLN A 32 5.76 -13.35 -27.89
C GLN A 32 6.00 -14.73 -27.26
N LEU A 33 5.86 -14.84 -25.93
CA LEU A 33 6.00 -16.12 -25.22
C LEU A 33 4.85 -17.09 -25.53
N GLN A 34 3.63 -16.59 -25.74
CA GLN A 34 2.49 -17.41 -26.18
C GLN A 34 2.74 -17.97 -27.60
N ILE A 35 3.27 -17.15 -28.53
CA ILE A 35 3.66 -17.62 -29.88
C ILE A 35 4.74 -18.70 -29.79
N LEU A 36 5.76 -18.50 -28.94
CA LEU A 36 6.80 -19.51 -28.69
C LEU A 36 6.21 -20.78 -28.09
N TYR A 37 5.25 -20.67 -27.17
CA TYR A 37 4.57 -21.80 -26.56
C TYR A 37 3.74 -22.59 -27.57
N MET A 38 2.99 -21.92 -28.44
CA MET A 38 2.21 -22.56 -29.52
C MET A 38 3.09 -23.29 -30.52
N LYS A 39 4.33 -22.82 -30.72
CA LYS A 39 5.32 -23.42 -31.62
C LYS A 39 6.41 -24.20 -30.89
N LYS A 40 6.17 -24.58 -29.61
CA LYS A 40 7.22 -25.14 -28.75
C LYS A 40 7.81 -26.44 -29.30
N ASP A 41 7.01 -27.28 -29.94
CA ASP A 41 7.47 -28.54 -30.53
C ASP A 41 8.36 -28.34 -31.77
N LEU A 42 8.27 -27.17 -32.41
CA LEU A 42 9.03 -26.81 -33.61
C LEU A 42 10.29 -25.99 -33.30
N LEU A 43 10.22 -25.14 -32.28
CA LEU A 43 11.25 -24.13 -32.00
C LEU A 43 12.07 -24.40 -30.75
N VAL A 44 11.63 -25.33 -29.89
CA VAL A 44 12.18 -25.50 -28.54
C VAL A 44 12.36 -26.99 -28.28
N SER A 45 13.52 -27.36 -27.73
CA SER A 45 13.74 -28.75 -27.34
C SER A 45 12.72 -29.19 -26.27
N PRO A 46 12.36 -30.49 -26.21
CA PRO A 46 11.42 -30.98 -25.20
C PRO A 46 11.83 -30.67 -23.76
N GLN A 47 13.14 -30.62 -23.47
CA GLN A 47 13.67 -30.23 -22.16
C GLN A 47 13.45 -28.74 -21.84
N GLY A 48 13.27 -27.90 -22.85
CA GLY A 48 13.00 -26.46 -22.70
C GLY A 48 11.53 -26.10 -22.51
N HIS A 49 10.59 -27.01 -22.79
CA HIS A 49 9.15 -26.73 -22.66
C HIS A 49 8.74 -26.33 -21.23
N PRO A 50 9.21 -27.01 -20.15
CA PRO A 50 8.86 -26.59 -18.78
C PRO A 50 9.34 -25.18 -18.43
N ASN A 51 10.44 -24.72 -19.03
CA ASN A 51 10.97 -23.37 -18.78
C ASN A 51 10.07 -22.29 -19.40
N ILE A 52 9.47 -22.56 -20.56
CA ILE A 52 8.52 -21.63 -21.20
C ILE A 52 7.22 -21.57 -20.42
N GLU A 53 6.72 -22.71 -19.95
CA GLU A 53 5.52 -22.77 -19.10
C GLU A 53 5.74 -21.98 -17.80
N LYS A 54 6.90 -22.17 -17.17
CA LYS A 54 7.28 -21.42 -15.96
C LYS A 54 7.44 -19.93 -16.23
N ALA A 55 8.01 -19.54 -17.38
CA ALA A 55 8.14 -18.14 -17.78
C ALA A 55 6.76 -17.48 -17.98
N LEU A 56 5.83 -18.16 -18.66
CA LEU A 56 4.44 -17.69 -18.81
C LEU A 56 3.74 -17.55 -17.46
N GLN A 57 3.92 -18.52 -16.55
CA GLN A 57 3.35 -18.43 -15.19
C GLN A 57 3.89 -17.25 -14.41
N PHE A 58 5.21 -17.00 -14.43
CA PHE A 58 5.79 -15.83 -13.78
C PHE A 58 5.34 -14.52 -14.40
N LEU A 59 5.22 -14.48 -15.73
CA LEU A 59 4.74 -13.29 -16.42
C LEU A 59 3.29 -12.97 -16.06
N GLN A 60 2.42 -13.98 -15.98
CA GLN A 60 1.04 -13.80 -15.55
C GLN A 60 0.98 -13.26 -14.11
N LYS A 61 1.80 -13.80 -13.20
CA LYS A 61 1.89 -13.29 -11.82
C LYS A 61 2.31 -11.82 -11.79
N LEU A 62 3.32 -11.44 -12.56
CA LEU A 62 3.79 -10.06 -12.65
C LEU A 62 2.73 -9.13 -13.25
N GLN A 63 2.02 -9.57 -14.29
CA GLN A 63 0.94 -8.80 -14.89
C GLN A 63 -0.18 -8.53 -13.88
N ASN A 64 -0.60 -9.56 -13.12
CA ASN A 64 -1.62 -9.41 -12.08
C ASN A 64 -1.17 -8.39 -11.01
N GLN A 65 0.10 -8.44 -10.57
CA GLN A 65 0.62 -7.51 -9.59
C GLN A 65 0.59 -6.05 -10.09
N ILE A 66 0.91 -5.82 -11.36
CA ILE A 66 0.90 -4.48 -11.96
C ILE A 66 -0.52 -3.97 -12.18
N GLU A 67 -1.46 -4.86 -12.54
CA GLU A 67 -2.87 -4.50 -12.68
C GLU A 67 -3.46 -4.06 -11.33
N VAL A 68 -3.20 -4.81 -10.26
CA VAL A 68 -3.59 -4.41 -8.89
C VAL A 68 -2.95 -3.08 -8.49
N ALA A 69 -1.65 -2.89 -8.73
CA ALA A 69 -0.98 -1.63 -8.42
C ALA A 69 -1.55 -0.43 -9.21
N LEU A 70 -1.95 -0.64 -10.46
CA LEU A 70 -2.59 0.38 -11.28
C LEU A 70 -4.01 0.70 -10.78
N GLU A 71 -4.76 -0.32 -10.38
CA GLU A 71 -6.09 -0.17 -9.79
C GLU A 71 -6.01 0.64 -8.50
N ASP A 72 -5.10 0.28 -7.57
CA ASP A 72 -4.85 1.04 -6.34
C ASP A 72 -4.51 2.53 -6.61
N LEU A 73 -3.76 2.80 -7.68
CA LEU A 73 -3.39 4.18 -8.07
C LEU A 73 -4.53 4.96 -8.75
N SER A 74 -5.54 4.30 -9.29
CA SER A 74 -6.56 4.91 -10.14
C SER A 74 -7.99 4.76 -9.63
N ASN A 75 -8.21 3.95 -8.60
CA ASN A 75 -9.50 3.76 -7.98
C ASN A 75 -9.91 5.00 -7.17
N ASN A 76 -10.77 5.81 -7.77
CA ASN A 76 -11.35 7.01 -7.16
C ASN A 76 -12.76 6.74 -6.59
N GLU A 77 -13.17 5.48 -6.39
CA GLU A 77 -14.46 5.18 -5.77
C GLU A 77 -14.47 5.71 -4.33
N GLU A 78 -15.59 6.32 -3.93
CA GLU A 78 -15.69 7.04 -2.65
C GLU A 78 -16.26 6.17 -1.50
N GLY A 79 -16.37 4.85 -1.67
CA GLY A 79 -16.88 3.94 -0.64
C GLY A 79 -18.41 3.84 -0.59
N PRO A 80 -18.99 3.39 0.54
CA PRO A 80 -18.40 3.32 1.88
C PRO A 80 -17.38 2.18 2.06
N TRP A 81 -16.29 2.47 2.76
CA TRP A 81 -15.20 1.52 3.04
C TRP A 81 -15.24 1.06 4.49
N ASP A 82 -15.20 -0.25 4.73
CA ASP A 82 -15.02 -0.85 6.07
C ASP A 82 -13.56 -0.68 6.51
N LEU A 83 -13.31 0.20 7.51
CA LEU A 83 -11.95 0.53 7.92
C LEU A 83 -11.16 -0.69 8.42
N LYS A 84 -11.84 -1.63 9.07
CA LYS A 84 -11.18 -2.84 9.56
C LYS A 84 -10.67 -3.68 8.41
N GLU A 85 -11.50 -3.88 7.39
CA GLU A 85 -11.09 -4.62 6.19
C GLU A 85 -9.90 -3.95 5.48
N ILE A 86 -9.90 -2.61 5.40
CA ILE A 86 -8.78 -1.86 4.81
C ILE A 86 -7.50 -2.06 5.64
N MET A 87 -7.55 -1.86 6.96
CA MET A 87 -6.37 -1.99 7.82
C MET A 87 -5.83 -3.42 7.90
N GLU A 88 -6.69 -4.43 7.83
CA GLU A 88 -6.27 -5.83 7.73
C GLU A 88 -5.47 -6.08 6.43
N LYS A 89 -5.90 -5.48 5.31
CA LYS A 89 -5.17 -5.55 4.04
C LYS A 89 -3.85 -4.78 4.07
N GLU A 90 -3.81 -3.60 4.70
CA GLU A 90 -2.57 -2.84 4.86
C GLU A 90 -1.54 -3.58 5.72
N LEU A 91 -1.96 -4.13 6.87
CA LEU A 91 -1.07 -4.91 7.71
C LEU A 91 -0.48 -6.10 6.95
N LEU A 92 -1.31 -6.84 6.22
CA LEU A 92 -0.85 -7.97 5.41
C LEU A 92 0.14 -7.53 4.32
N PHE A 93 -0.12 -6.39 3.68
CA PHE A 93 0.79 -5.80 2.70
C PHE A 93 2.16 -5.50 3.31
N TRP A 94 2.20 -4.85 4.48
CA TRP A 94 3.44 -4.53 5.17
C TRP A 94 4.14 -5.74 5.78
N GLU A 95 3.41 -6.79 6.18
CA GLU A 95 3.99 -8.08 6.62
C GLU A 95 4.79 -8.79 5.54
N ALA A 96 4.47 -8.57 4.27
CA ALA A 96 5.27 -9.06 3.16
C ALA A 96 6.59 -8.27 2.96
N ASN A 97 6.76 -7.12 3.59
CA ASN A 97 7.95 -6.29 3.49
C ASN A 97 9.03 -6.76 4.49
N LEU A 98 10.23 -7.10 3.97
CA LEU A 98 11.37 -7.57 4.77
C LEU A 98 11.87 -6.57 5.82
N PHE A 99 11.56 -5.28 5.65
CA PHE A 99 11.93 -4.23 6.59
C PHE A 99 10.90 -4.04 7.71
N PHE A 100 9.74 -4.70 7.62
CA PHE A 100 8.74 -4.65 8.67
C PHE A 100 9.11 -5.58 9.83
N LYS A 101 9.13 -5.05 11.06
CA LYS A 101 9.65 -5.79 12.20
C LYS A 101 8.69 -6.92 12.61
N HIS A 102 9.05 -8.15 12.25
CA HIS A 102 8.27 -9.36 12.57
C HIS A 102 8.15 -9.66 14.08
N LYS A 103 8.99 -9.04 14.93
CA LYS A 103 8.95 -9.19 16.41
C LYS A 103 8.14 -8.10 17.12
N VAL A 104 7.25 -7.42 16.40
CA VAL A 104 6.29 -6.46 16.98
C VAL A 104 4.93 -7.13 17.04
N THR A 105 4.31 -7.13 18.23
CA THR A 105 2.91 -7.56 18.40
C THR A 105 2.00 -6.52 17.77
N LYS A 106 0.98 -6.94 17.03
CA LYS A 106 0.07 -6.06 16.30
C LYS A 106 -1.36 -6.49 16.56
N GLU A 107 -2.23 -5.53 16.89
CA GLU A 107 -3.65 -5.80 17.06
C GLU A 107 -4.49 -4.68 16.43
N ILE A 108 -5.58 -5.06 15.77
CA ILE A 108 -6.63 -4.14 15.33
C ILE A 108 -7.79 -4.25 16.31
N LEU A 109 -8.15 -3.13 16.94
CA LEU A 109 -9.23 -3.03 17.91
C LEU A 109 -10.37 -2.23 17.29
N GLU A 110 -11.56 -2.84 17.20
CA GLU A 110 -12.77 -2.22 16.67
C GLU A 110 -13.94 -2.63 17.56
N GLU A 111 -14.53 -1.67 18.29
CA GLU A 111 -15.71 -1.94 19.12
C GLU A 111 -17.01 -1.96 18.30
N LYS A 112 -17.07 -1.12 17.25
CA LYS A 112 -18.19 -1.01 16.32
C LYS A 112 -17.64 -0.80 14.92
N LYS A 113 -18.32 -1.36 13.91
CA LYS A 113 -17.94 -1.18 12.51
C LYS A 113 -17.81 0.30 12.16
N VAL A 114 -16.63 0.69 11.68
CA VAL A 114 -16.37 2.05 11.23
C VAL A 114 -16.33 2.09 9.71
N PHE A 115 -17.19 2.93 9.13
CA PHE A 115 -17.23 3.15 7.70
C PHE A 115 -16.79 4.58 7.36
N ILE A 116 -16.05 4.73 6.27
CA ILE A 116 -15.63 6.04 5.76
C ILE A 116 -16.01 6.22 4.30
N GLN A 117 -16.14 7.48 3.90
CA GLN A 117 -16.52 7.88 2.55
C GLN A 117 -15.44 8.81 1.97
N CYS A 118 -14.51 8.25 1.22
CA CYS A 118 -13.44 9.00 0.56
C CYS A 118 -12.87 8.20 -0.63
N PRO A 119 -12.17 8.84 -1.58
CA PRO A 119 -11.53 8.13 -2.69
C PRO A 119 -10.55 7.07 -2.17
N LEU A 120 -10.72 5.81 -2.59
CA LEU A 120 -9.91 4.70 -2.10
C LEU A 120 -8.41 4.92 -2.31
N ASN A 121 -8.00 5.48 -3.45
CA ASN A 121 -6.61 5.79 -3.72
C ASN A 121 -6.03 6.86 -2.77
N GLU A 122 -6.82 7.87 -2.37
CA GLU A 122 -6.41 8.86 -1.38
C GLU A 122 -6.28 8.24 0.02
N LEU A 123 -7.20 7.33 0.38
CA LEU A 123 -7.11 6.53 1.60
C LEU A 123 -5.82 5.70 1.63
N ARG A 124 -5.62 4.86 0.62
CA ARG A 124 -4.45 3.98 0.49
C ARG A 124 -3.15 4.79 0.46
N GLY A 125 -3.14 5.92 -0.25
CA GLY A 125 -2.01 6.84 -0.31
C GLY A 125 -1.68 7.46 1.05
N THR A 126 -2.72 7.89 1.78
CA THR A 126 -2.57 8.46 3.14
C THR A 126 -2.05 7.42 4.13
N LEU A 127 -2.62 6.20 4.11
CA LEU A 127 -2.19 5.10 4.97
C LEU A 127 -0.74 4.73 4.68
N CYS A 128 -0.38 4.55 3.41
CA CYS A 128 1.00 4.28 3.01
C CYS A 128 1.98 5.36 3.49
N LEU A 129 1.62 6.65 3.40
CA LEU A 129 2.46 7.75 3.89
C LEU A 129 2.69 7.71 5.41
N ILE A 130 1.65 7.36 6.16
CA ILE A 130 1.69 7.23 7.62
C ILE A 130 2.52 5.99 7.99
N GLU A 131 2.18 4.84 7.43
CA GLU A 131 2.75 3.54 7.74
C GLU A 131 4.23 3.45 7.35
N GLU A 132 4.62 4.02 6.21
CA GLU A 132 6.04 4.11 5.81
C GLU A 132 6.87 4.88 6.83
N ALA A 133 6.29 5.90 7.48
CA ALA A 133 6.99 6.64 8.53
C ALA A 133 7.03 5.85 9.84
N LEU A 134 5.92 5.22 10.24
CA LEU A 134 5.78 4.59 11.55
C LEU A 134 6.38 3.18 11.63
N TYR A 135 6.12 2.34 10.62
CA TYR A 135 6.37 0.90 10.69
C TYR A 135 7.86 0.52 10.75
N PRO A 136 8.76 1.16 9.97
CA PRO A 136 10.20 0.91 10.09
C PRO A 136 10.76 1.35 11.45
N ALA A 137 10.11 2.33 12.10
CA ALA A 137 10.53 2.94 13.36
C ALA A 137 10.03 2.21 14.61
N LEU A 138 9.19 1.17 14.47
CA LEU A 138 8.75 0.34 15.60
C LEU A 138 9.95 -0.35 16.25
N LYS A 139 9.93 -0.64 17.56
CA LYS A 139 11.05 -1.31 18.25
C LYS A 139 10.76 -2.81 18.42
N GLU A 140 11.80 -3.65 18.47
CA GLU A 140 11.58 -5.07 18.80
C GLU A 140 10.92 -5.19 20.19
N GLY A 141 9.92 -6.06 20.31
CA GLY A 141 9.16 -6.22 21.56
C GLY A 141 8.16 -5.10 21.84
N ASP A 142 7.92 -4.19 20.89
CA ASP A 142 6.84 -3.21 21.00
C ASP A 142 5.48 -3.87 20.69
N HIS A 143 4.42 -3.15 21.06
CA HIS A 143 3.04 -3.52 20.78
C HIS A 143 2.37 -2.36 20.05
N LEU A 144 2.09 -2.57 18.76
CA LEU A 144 1.32 -1.63 17.93
C LEU A 144 -0.16 -1.98 18.02
N ARG A 145 -0.97 -1.05 18.51
CA ARG A 145 -2.43 -1.13 18.47
C ARG A 145 -2.96 -0.19 17.41
N ILE A 146 -3.84 -0.70 16.56
CA ILE A 146 -4.58 0.07 15.58
C ILE A 146 -6.02 0.11 16.06
N ILE A 147 -6.44 1.23 16.63
CA ILE A 147 -7.78 1.40 17.20
C ILE A 147 -8.66 2.13 16.19
N LEU A 148 -9.80 1.53 15.88
CA LEU A 148 -10.82 2.06 14.96
C LEU A 148 -12.01 2.54 15.79
N THR A 149 -12.35 3.82 15.67
CA THR A 149 -13.44 4.42 16.43
C THR A 149 -14.23 5.43 15.59
N GLN A 150 -15.46 5.69 16.02
CA GLN A 150 -16.39 6.63 15.40
C GLN A 150 -17.25 7.29 16.48
N GLU A 151 -16.60 7.97 17.44
CA GLU A 151 -17.31 8.74 18.48
C GLU A 151 -17.94 10.01 17.88
N ASP A 152 -17.11 10.96 17.45
CA ASP A 152 -17.57 12.19 16.78
C ASP A 152 -17.43 12.10 15.26
N ARG A 153 -16.28 11.61 14.80
CA ARG A 153 -15.95 11.33 13.40
C ARG A 153 -15.15 10.03 13.31
N PRO A 154 -15.13 9.33 12.17
CA PRO A 154 -14.31 8.13 12.00
C PRO A 154 -12.82 8.44 12.25
N GLN A 155 -12.12 7.55 12.94
CA GLN A 155 -10.70 7.69 13.26
C GLN A 155 -9.95 6.37 13.16
N ILE A 156 -8.67 6.46 12.75
CA ILE A 156 -7.65 5.42 12.95
C ILE A 156 -6.61 5.96 13.92
N ILE A 157 -6.37 5.21 14.98
CA ILE A 157 -5.38 5.55 16.00
C ILE A 157 -4.29 4.47 15.97
N PHE A 158 -3.06 4.89 15.70
CA PHE A 158 -1.87 4.06 15.86
C PHE A 158 -1.25 4.36 17.22
N GLU A 159 -1.26 3.38 18.14
CA GLU A 159 -0.70 3.49 19.48
C GLU A 159 0.43 2.48 19.69
N THR A 160 1.51 2.88 20.35
CA THR A 160 2.62 1.99 20.70
C THR A 160 2.95 2.03 22.19
N SER A 161 3.39 0.88 22.71
CA SER A 161 3.80 0.75 24.11
C SER A 161 5.14 1.41 24.43
N GLN A 162 6.06 1.51 23.46
CA GLN A 162 7.42 2.05 23.65
C GLN A 162 7.63 3.44 23.04
N GLY A 163 6.58 4.01 22.42
CA GLY A 163 6.62 5.28 21.72
C GLY A 163 7.33 5.20 20.36
N PHE A 164 6.88 6.05 19.44
CA PHE A 164 7.50 6.24 18.15
C PHE A 164 8.84 6.99 18.27
N GLU A 165 9.76 6.72 17.35
CA GLU A 165 11.01 7.47 17.27
C GLU A 165 10.73 8.91 16.81
N GLU A 166 11.39 9.89 17.45
CA GLU A 166 11.18 11.32 17.15
C GLU A 166 11.42 11.64 15.66
N GLU A 167 12.42 11.01 15.03
CA GLU A 167 12.69 11.19 13.59
C GLU A 167 11.49 10.77 12.71
N ALA A 168 10.82 9.66 13.06
CA ALA A 168 9.63 9.20 12.35
C ALA A 168 8.47 10.19 12.51
N LEU A 169 8.26 10.70 13.73
CA LEU A 169 7.23 11.70 14.00
C LEU A 169 7.50 13.02 13.28
N GLN A 170 8.77 13.44 13.18
CA GLN A 170 9.16 14.63 12.42
C GLN A 170 8.93 14.44 10.91
N LYS A 171 9.28 13.27 10.35
CA LYS A 171 8.97 12.93 8.96
C LYS A 171 7.46 12.94 8.69
N LEU A 172 6.66 12.49 9.65
CA LEU A 172 5.21 12.51 9.51
C LEU A 172 4.66 13.93 9.57
N LYS A 173 5.17 14.77 10.47
CA LYS A 173 4.80 16.19 10.59
C LYS A 173 5.06 16.99 9.31
N THR A 174 6.16 16.71 8.59
CA THR A 174 6.41 17.37 7.30
C THR A 174 5.47 16.92 6.19
N ARG A 175 4.79 15.78 6.36
CA ARG A 175 3.83 15.22 5.40
C ARG A 175 2.38 15.61 5.69
N LEU A 176 2.08 16.19 6.86
CA LEU A 176 0.74 16.66 7.25
C LEU A 176 0.00 17.47 6.18
N PRO A 177 0.63 18.43 5.47
CA PRO A 177 -0.06 19.24 4.47
C PRO A 177 -0.57 18.45 3.25
N TYR A 178 -0.23 17.17 3.14
CA TYR A 178 -0.57 16.32 2.00
C TYR A 178 -1.73 15.37 2.26
N ILE A 179 -2.24 15.35 3.50
CA ILE A 179 -3.40 14.55 3.88
C ILE A 179 -4.65 15.36 3.55
N SER A 180 -5.42 14.90 2.55
CA SER A 180 -6.65 15.55 2.07
C SER A 180 -7.92 15.01 2.72
N ILE A 181 -7.88 13.78 3.20
CA ILE A 181 -9.05 13.02 3.66
C ILE A 181 -9.39 13.24 5.15
N GLY A 182 -8.60 14.05 5.86
CA GLY A 182 -8.77 14.25 7.29
C GLY A 182 -7.64 15.05 7.95
N ASP A 183 -7.70 15.13 9.27
CA ASP A 183 -6.66 15.72 10.11
C ASP A 183 -5.79 14.64 10.75
N LEU A 184 -4.50 14.93 10.93
CA LEU A 184 -3.57 14.02 11.59
C LEU A 184 -2.94 14.67 12.82
N GLU A 185 -3.13 14.04 13.97
CA GLU A 185 -2.52 14.42 15.25
C GLU A 185 -1.35 13.49 15.55
N VAL A 186 -0.23 14.06 16.00
CA VAL A 186 1.03 13.33 16.16
C VAL A 186 1.60 13.56 17.55
N GLU A 187 1.58 12.51 18.37
CA GLU A 187 2.11 12.44 19.72
C GLU A 187 3.21 11.37 19.83
N SER A 188 3.95 11.37 20.94
CA SER A 188 5.08 10.45 21.15
C SER A 188 4.68 8.97 21.12
N HIS A 189 3.47 8.64 21.58
CA HIS A 189 2.99 7.25 21.66
C HIS A 189 1.77 6.98 20.78
N LYS A 190 1.28 8.02 20.10
CA LYS A 190 -0.02 7.98 19.44
C LYS A 190 -0.02 8.83 18.18
N VAL A 191 -0.53 8.28 17.09
CA VAL A 191 -0.82 9.02 15.86
C VAL A 191 -2.29 8.80 15.53
N ILE A 192 -3.02 9.88 15.32
CA ILE A 192 -4.48 9.84 15.12
C ILE A 192 -4.79 10.44 13.76
N LEU A 193 -5.34 9.63 12.85
CA LEU A 193 -5.96 10.11 11.62
C LEU A 193 -7.45 10.22 11.86
N SER A 194 -7.99 11.43 11.75
CA SER A 194 -9.42 11.70 11.88
C SER A 194 -10.01 12.11 10.55
N PHE A 195 -10.94 11.33 10.02
CA PHE A 195 -11.51 11.56 8.70
C PHE A 195 -12.49 12.74 8.69
N ASN A 196 -12.55 13.42 7.56
CA ASN A 196 -13.61 14.40 7.31
C ASN A 196 -14.98 13.69 7.33
N SER A 197 -15.98 14.36 7.91
CA SER A 197 -17.36 13.87 7.99
C SER A 197 -18.11 14.04 6.69
#